data_AF-A0A0M8WJD7-F1
#
_entry.id   AF-A0A0M8WJD7-F1
#
_cell.length_a   1.000
_cell.length_b   1.000
_cell.length_c   1.000
_cell.angle_alpha   90.00
_cell.angle_beta   90.00
_cell.angle_gamma   90.00
#
_symmetry.space_group_name_H-M   'P 1'
#
loop_
_entity.id
_entity.type
_entity.pdbx_description
1 polymer ?
#
loop_
_entity_poly.entity_id
_entity_poly.type
_entity_poly.pdbx_seq_one_letter_code
_entity_poly.pdbx_strand_id
1 'polypeptide(L)'
;MRHLRSEYVTTAVETGELDAAAAEKLCEAITARLSEAERESYCTDRIGQRSFLVALVTYRPEPDGPERYAVHTLDNNGSWFSDTADRAEADEHYEYEVRQLANCADPSMYAWWDRTDLDDLKQCGFHYELDVRADGNDTWTRVDAGSGKLGDLDERDEPRDYVDHEDEAEAIVRHALLDDERGYREARVVFYRDAERSNVITEQLVDVAEATA
;
A
#
# COMPACT_ATOMS: atom_id res chain seq x y z
N MET A 1 29.74 -9.24 17.86
CA MET A 1 28.65 -8.57 17.10
C MET A 1 29.24 -8.07 15.81
N ARG A 2 28.84 -8.64 14.67
CA ARG A 2 29.20 -8.12 13.35
C ARG A 2 28.23 -6.98 13.08
N HIS A 3 28.74 -5.75 13.01
CA HIS A 3 28.01 -4.62 12.46
C HIS A 3 27.83 -4.89 10.96
N LEU A 4 26.60 -5.12 10.51
CA LEU A 4 26.24 -4.86 9.12
C LEU A 4 26.25 -3.34 8.99
N ARG A 5 27.32 -2.82 8.39
CA ARG A 5 27.40 -1.41 8.04
C ARG A 5 26.82 -1.33 6.63
N SER A 6 25.57 -0.89 6.50
CA SER A 6 25.08 -0.36 5.23
C SER A 6 25.79 0.97 5.05
N GLU A 7 26.82 0.98 4.21
CA GLU A 7 27.41 2.22 3.73
C GLU A 7 26.41 2.77 2.70
N TYR A 8 25.71 3.83 3.09
CA TYR A 8 24.79 4.59 2.26
C TYR A 8 25.49 4.97 0.96
N VAL A 9 24.81 4.72 -0.17
CA VAL A 9 25.21 5.23 -1.48
C VAL A 9 25.25 6.75 -1.37
N THR A 10 26.46 7.30 -1.50
CA THR A 10 26.76 8.73 -1.49
C THR A 10 25.76 9.50 -2.36
N THR A 11 25.08 10.51 -1.82
CA THR A 11 24.13 11.33 -2.61
C THR A 11 24.87 12.07 -3.73
N ALA A 12 24.21 12.40 -4.84
CA ALA A 12 24.82 13.17 -5.94
C ALA A 12 25.42 14.53 -5.50
N VAL A 13 24.97 15.05 -4.35
CA VAL A 13 25.55 16.23 -3.69
C VAL A 13 26.87 15.90 -3.01
N GLU A 14 26.96 14.76 -2.32
CA GLU A 14 28.18 14.30 -1.64
C GLU A 14 29.26 13.81 -2.62
N THR A 15 28.89 13.37 -3.82
CA THR A 15 29.83 13.12 -4.93
C THR A 15 30.24 14.39 -5.69
N GLY A 16 29.54 15.51 -5.47
CA GLY A 16 29.78 16.79 -6.13
C GLY A 16 29.22 16.88 -7.55
N GLU A 17 28.37 15.94 -7.95
CA GLU A 17 27.71 15.90 -9.26
C GLU A 17 26.51 16.87 -9.34
N LEU A 18 25.91 17.22 -8.20
CA LEU A 18 24.89 18.27 -8.07
C LEU A 18 25.30 19.36 -7.08
N ASP A 19 25.02 20.62 -7.42
CA ASP A 19 25.07 21.70 -6.45
C ASP A 19 23.86 21.68 -5.50
N ALA A 20 24.01 22.29 -4.32
CA ALA A 20 23.00 22.25 -3.27
C ALA A 20 21.65 22.87 -3.67
N ALA A 21 21.66 23.90 -4.52
CA ALA A 21 20.44 24.58 -4.94
C ALA A 21 19.67 23.76 -5.99
N ALA A 22 20.39 23.04 -6.85
CA ALA A 22 19.80 22.09 -7.78
C ALA A 22 19.21 20.88 -7.05
N ALA A 23 19.89 20.37 -6.02
CA ALA A 23 19.38 19.28 -5.19
C ALA A 23 18.11 19.66 -4.43
N GLU A 24 18.06 20.87 -3.85
CA GLU A 24 16.87 21.38 -3.16
C GLU A 24 15.66 21.44 -4.10
N LYS A 25 15.82 22.01 -5.30
CA LYS A 25 14.76 22.06 -6.31
C LYS A 25 14.30 20.68 -6.78
N LEU A 26 15.23 19.74 -6.89
CA LEU A 26 14.93 18.37 -7.30
C LEU A 26 14.11 17.65 -6.21
N CYS A 27 14.47 17.82 -4.94
CA CYS A 27 13.69 17.33 -3.80
C CYS A 27 12.28 17.94 -3.77
N GLU A 28 12.15 19.26 -4.00
CA GLU A 28 10.84 19.92 -4.08
C GLU A 28 9.97 19.34 -5.21
N ALA A 29 10.57 19.11 -6.38
CA ALA A 29 9.88 18.55 -7.54
C ALA A 29 9.42 17.10 -7.30
N ILE A 30 10.28 16.26 -6.71
CA ILE A 30 9.92 14.88 -6.35
C ILE A 30 8.81 14.90 -5.29
N THR A 31 8.93 15.74 -4.26
CA THR A 31 7.95 15.87 -3.18
C THR A 31 6.57 16.27 -3.72
N ALA A 32 6.53 17.21 -4.68
CA ALA A 32 5.29 17.62 -5.33
C ALA A 32 4.61 16.49 -6.12
N ARG A 33 5.37 15.48 -6.53
CA ARG A 33 4.88 14.31 -7.28
C ARG A 33 4.54 13.11 -6.40
N LEU A 34 4.81 13.15 -5.09
CA LEU A 34 4.54 12.01 -4.21
C LEU A 34 3.08 11.60 -4.17
N SER A 35 2.13 12.55 -4.26
CA SER A 35 0.70 12.23 -4.33
C SER A 35 0.28 11.52 -5.62
N GLU A 36 1.16 11.54 -6.63
CA GLU A 36 1.01 10.88 -7.93
C GLU A 36 2.09 9.80 -8.09
N ALA A 37 2.64 9.29 -6.98
CA ALA A 37 3.64 8.24 -7.00
C ALA A 37 3.14 7.05 -7.80
N GLU A 38 4.04 6.44 -8.56
CA GLU A 38 3.70 5.31 -9.39
C GLU A 38 3.43 4.05 -8.55
N ARG A 39 4.23 3.87 -7.49
CA ARG A 39 4.05 2.86 -6.46
C ARG A 39 4.38 3.45 -5.10
N GLU A 40 3.63 3.09 -4.07
CA GLU A 40 3.76 3.63 -2.73
C GLU A 40 3.53 2.50 -1.72
N SER A 41 4.41 2.43 -0.72
CA SER A 41 4.36 1.50 0.40
C SER A 41 4.55 2.30 1.69
N TYR A 42 3.79 1.99 2.72
CA TYR A 42 3.75 2.73 3.97
C TYR A 42 3.58 1.79 5.15
N CYS A 43 4.16 2.09 6.31
CA CYS A 43 3.72 1.50 7.55
C CYS A 43 3.73 2.50 8.70
N THR A 44 2.80 2.33 9.64
CA THR A 44 2.79 3.13 10.85
C THR A 44 2.35 2.36 12.07
N ASP A 45 2.89 2.66 13.25
CA ASP A 45 2.35 2.09 14.48
C ASP A 45 0.94 2.59 14.80
N ARG A 46 0.23 1.86 15.66
CA ARG A 46 -1.17 2.17 16.00
C ARG A 46 -1.44 3.56 16.61
N ILE A 47 -0.40 4.30 16.97
CA ILE A 47 -0.46 5.63 17.57
C ILE A 47 0.26 6.69 16.72
N GLY A 48 0.71 6.34 15.51
CA GLY A 48 1.41 7.21 14.57
C GLY A 48 2.83 7.60 14.98
N GLN A 49 3.44 6.94 15.98
CA GLN A 49 4.75 7.35 16.51
C GLN A 49 5.93 6.88 15.65
N ARG A 50 5.76 5.79 14.92
CA ARG A 50 6.73 5.30 13.94
C ARG A 50 6.06 5.18 12.59
N SER A 51 6.46 6.04 11.65
CA SER A 51 6.01 5.98 10.26
C SER A 51 7.19 5.68 9.36
N PHE A 52 6.97 4.84 8.37
CA PHE A 52 7.91 4.50 7.31
C PHE A 52 7.16 4.57 5.98
N LEU A 53 7.73 5.20 4.97
CA LEU A 53 7.18 5.31 3.62
C LEU A 53 8.28 5.03 2.61
N VAL A 54 7.94 4.30 1.55
CA VAL A 54 8.76 4.07 0.37
C VAL A 54 7.88 4.36 -0.84
N ALA A 55 8.26 5.33 -1.65
CA ALA A 55 7.52 5.70 -2.87
C ALA A 55 8.45 5.71 -4.08
N LEU A 56 8.01 5.09 -5.17
CA LEU A 56 8.64 5.19 -6.48
C LEU A 56 7.95 6.30 -7.26
N VAL A 57 8.71 7.34 -7.61
CA VAL A 57 8.23 8.54 -8.28
C VAL A 57 8.86 8.67 -9.65
N THR A 58 8.02 8.82 -10.67
CA THR A 58 8.45 9.15 -12.02
C THR A 58 8.33 10.66 -12.24
N TYR A 59 9.41 11.31 -12.68
CA TYR A 59 9.44 12.76 -12.85
C TYR A 59 10.30 13.20 -14.04
N ARG A 60 10.17 14.48 -14.42
CA ARG A 60 11.03 15.14 -15.41
C ARG A 60 11.65 16.37 -14.76
N PRO A 61 12.99 16.49 -14.67
CA PRO A 61 13.65 17.63 -14.02
C PRO A 61 13.33 18.98 -14.68
N GLU A 62 13.00 18.95 -15.98
CA GLU A 62 12.62 20.10 -16.79
C GLU A 62 11.40 19.71 -17.66
N PRO A 63 10.57 20.66 -18.13
CA PRO A 63 9.37 20.35 -18.91
C PRO A 63 9.59 19.43 -20.12
N ASP A 64 10.74 19.58 -20.79
CA ASP A 64 11.15 18.78 -21.95
C ASP A 64 12.33 17.83 -21.63
N GLY A 65 12.67 17.69 -20.34
CA GLY A 65 13.77 16.86 -19.89
C GLY A 65 13.50 15.36 -20.03
N PRO A 66 14.55 14.52 -19.93
CA PRO A 66 14.37 13.09 -19.87
C PRO A 66 13.56 12.70 -18.63
N GLU A 67 12.80 11.62 -18.77
CA GLU A 67 12.15 10.97 -17.63
C GLU A 67 13.20 10.39 -16.69
N ARG A 68 12.96 10.51 -15.40
CA ARG A 68 13.80 10.00 -14.33
C ARG A 68 12.93 9.35 -13.26
N TYR A 69 13.57 8.52 -12.46
CA TYR A 69 12.93 7.75 -11.41
C TYR A 69 13.62 8.05 -10.10
N ALA A 70 12.83 8.29 -9.06
CA ALA A 70 13.33 8.48 -7.72
C ALA A 70 12.60 7.56 -6.75
N VAL A 71 13.35 6.90 -5.88
CA VAL A 71 12.80 6.23 -4.70
C VAL A 71 12.92 7.18 -3.52
N HIS A 72 11.78 7.56 -2.96
CA HIS A 72 11.69 8.34 -1.75
C HIS A 72 11.46 7.42 -0.56
N THR A 73 12.41 7.40 0.37
CA THR A 73 12.27 6.71 1.65
C THR A 73 12.11 7.75 2.75
N LEU A 74 11.07 7.63 3.55
CA LEU A 74 10.85 8.44 4.75
C LEU A 74 10.74 7.51 5.95
N ASP A 75 11.45 7.83 7.02
CA ASP A 75 11.26 7.20 8.32
C ASP A 75 11.32 8.23 9.46
N ASN A 76 11.31 7.74 10.70
CA ASN A 76 11.45 8.58 11.89
C ASN A 76 12.81 9.29 12.01
N ASN A 77 13.84 8.83 11.31
CA ASN A 77 15.20 9.35 11.34
C ASN A 77 15.48 10.33 10.19
N GLY A 78 14.66 10.36 9.15
CA GLY A 78 14.83 11.29 8.06
C GLY A 78 14.08 10.94 6.79
N SER A 79 14.37 11.72 5.76
CA SER A 79 13.85 11.57 4.41
C SER A 79 15.03 11.50 3.45
N TRP A 80 15.01 10.53 2.54
CA TRP A 80 16.07 10.28 1.57
C TRP A 80 15.51 10.04 0.19
N PHE A 81 16.28 10.41 -0.83
CA PHE A 81 15.95 10.20 -2.23
C PHE A 81 17.09 9.44 -2.89
N SER A 82 16.76 8.40 -3.64
CA SER A 82 17.67 7.72 -4.57
C SER A 82 17.17 7.98 -5.99
N ASP A 83 17.91 8.79 -6.76
CA ASP A 83 17.57 9.17 -8.14
C ASP A 83 18.39 8.35 -9.14
N THR A 84 17.73 7.85 -10.18
CA THR A 84 18.38 7.19 -11.32
C THR A 84 17.63 7.50 -12.63
N ALA A 85 18.37 7.40 -13.73
CA ALA A 85 17.80 7.45 -15.07
C ALA A 85 17.29 6.08 -15.56
N ASP A 86 17.67 4.99 -14.89
CA ASP A 86 17.27 3.63 -15.24
C ASP A 86 16.09 3.16 -14.39
N ARG A 87 15.01 2.76 -15.07
CA ARG A 87 13.82 2.26 -14.38
C ARG A 87 14.10 0.95 -13.63
N ALA A 88 14.86 0.04 -14.22
CA ALA A 88 15.10 -1.27 -13.60
C ALA A 88 15.87 -1.13 -12.29
N GLU A 89 16.84 -0.22 -12.24
CA GLU A 89 17.58 0.11 -11.01
C GLU A 89 16.66 0.75 -9.95
N ALA A 90 15.75 1.63 -10.35
CA ALA A 90 14.78 2.24 -9.44
C ALA A 90 13.81 1.20 -8.86
N ASP A 91 13.31 0.26 -9.69
CA ASP A 91 12.45 -0.82 -9.24
C ASP A 91 13.19 -1.76 -8.27
N GLU A 92 14.41 -2.19 -8.59
CA GLU A 92 15.24 -3.02 -7.70
C GLU A 92 15.49 -2.34 -6.35
N HIS A 93 15.74 -1.02 -6.35
CA HIS A 93 15.96 -0.27 -5.12
C HIS A 93 14.66 -0.08 -4.32
N TYR A 94 13.54 0.25 -4.99
CA TYR A 94 12.23 0.33 -4.35
C TYR A 94 11.89 -0.99 -3.66
N GLU A 95 12.03 -2.10 -4.38
CA GLU A 95 11.80 -3.45 -3.87
C GLU A 95 12.66 -3.76 -2.64
N TYR A 96 13.94 -3.38 -2.69
CA TYR A 96 14.83 -3.53 -1.55
C TYR A 96 14.32 -2.75 -0.32
N GLU A 97 13.95 -1.48 -0.49
CA GLU A 97 13.46 -0.62 0.60
C GLU A 97 12.13 -1.14 1.19
N VAL A 98 11.20 -1.63 0.35
CA VAL A 98 9.96 -2.27 0.82
C VAL A 98 10.26 -3.53 1.64
N ARG A 99 11.24 -4.36 1.24
CA ARG A 99 11.68 -5.52 2.06
C ARG A 99 12.25 -5.08 3.39
N GLN A 100 13.02 -3.99 3.45
CA GLN A 100 13.56 -3.48 4.72
C GLN A 100 12.46 -2.97 5.64
N LEU A 101 11.51 -2.23 5.08
CA LEU A 101 10.32 -1.75 5.79
C LEU A 101 9.53 -2.94 6.37
N ALA A 102 9.32 -3.99 5.57
CA ALA A 102 8.63 -5.18 6.01
C ALA A 102 9.34 -5.96 7.11
N ASN A 103 10.66 -6.12 7.01
CA ASN A 103 11.45 -6.77 8.05
C ASN A 103 11.42 -6.01 9.38
N CYS A 104 11.16 -4.70 9.34
CA CYS A 104 11.08 -3.84 10.52
C CYS A 104 9.66 -3.71 11.08
N ALA A 105 8.64 -4.17 10.35
CA ALA A 105 7.25 -4.11 10.77
C ALA A 105 7.00 -5.12 11.91
N ASP A 106 6.68 -4.60 13.10
CA ASP A 106 6.19 -5.43 14.20
C ASP A 106 4.66 -5.63 14.11
N PRO A 107 4.06 -6.55 14.88
CA PRO A 107 2.63 -6.82 14.82
C PRO A 107 1.71 -5.64 15.14
N SER A 108 2.24 -4.56 15.71
CA SER A 108 1.51 -3.34 16.09
C SER A 108 1.59 -2.23 15.03
N MET A 109 2.26 -2.48 13.91
CA MET A 109 2.31 -1.59 12.75
C MET A 109 1.25 -1.98 11.71
N TYR A 110 0.48 -0.99 11.25
CA TYR A 110 -0.33 -1.10 10.05
C TYR A 110 0.60 -0.87 8.86
N ALA A 111 1.02 -1.95 8.21
CA ALA A 111 1.74 -1.88 6.95
C ALA A 111 0.73 -1.90 5.80
N TRP A 112 0.94 -1.06 4.80
CA TRP A 112 0.22 -1.00 3.54
C TRP A 112 1.29 -1.05 2.46
N TRP A 113 1.39 -2.17 1.76
CA TRP A 113 2.25 -2.33 0.59
C TRP A 113 1.46 -3.07 -0.46
N ASP A 114 1.51 -2.64 -1.71
CA ASP A 114 0.84 -3.40 -2.77
C ASP A 114 1.48 -4.81 -2.80
N ARG A 115 0.71 -5.90 -2.91
CA ARG A 115 1.32 -7.24 -3.08
C ARG A 115 2.08 -7.32 -4.42
N THR A 116 1.69 -6.52 -5.42
CA THR A 116 2.49 -6.32 -6.63
C THR A 116 3.86 -5.72 -6.30
N ASP A 117 4.04 -5.19 -5.08
CA ASP A 117 5.32 -4.63 -4.73
C ASP A 117 6.41 -5.67 -4.66
N LEU A 118 6.10 -6.86 -4.13
CA LEU A 118 7.03 -7.95 -3.92
C LEU A 118 6.31 -9.30 -3.80
N ASP A 119 6.75 -10.28 -4.62
CA ASP A 119 6.35 -11.67 -4.44
C ASP A 119 6.66 -12.15 -3.00
N ASP A 120 5.71 -12.89 -2.41
CA ASP A 120 5.73 -13.49 -1.06
C ASP A 120 5.57 -12.54 0.16
N LEU A 121 5.32 -11.23 -0.03
CA LEU A 121 5.16 -10.28 1.09
C LEU A 121 3.69 -10.02 1.46
N LYS A 122 3.25 -10.58 2.61
CA LYS A 122 1.83 -10.69 2.98
C LYS A 122 1.16 -9.52 3.72
N GLN A 123 1.84 -8.47 4.19
CA GLN A 123 1.16 -7.46 5.06
C GLN A 123 0.73 -6.16 4.38
N CYS A 124 -0.34 -6.22 3.61
CA CYS A 124 -1.11 -5.04 3.27
C CYS A 124 -2.38 -4.99 4.13
N GLY A 125 -2.32 -4.23 5.22
CA GLY A 125 -3.44 -3.91 6.08
C GLY A 125 -4.41 -2.98 5.36
N PHE A 126 -5.70 -3.25 5.50
CA PHE A 126 -6.77 -2.42 4.95
C PHE A 126 -7.85 -2.17 6.00
N HIS A 127 -8.61 -1.10 5.82
CA HIS A 127 -9.88 -0.90 6.52
C HIS A 127 -11.02 -1.16 5.56
N TYR A 128 -12.15 -1.66 6.04
CA TYR A 128 -13.30 -1.89 5.18
C TYR A 128 -14.62 -1.45 5.81
N GLU A 129 -15.61 -1.21 4.95
CA GLU A 129 -17.02 -1.14 5.29
C GLU A 129 -17.79 -2.13 4.42
N LEU A 130 -18.69 -2.89 5.05
CA LEU A 130 -19.61 -3.80 4.38
C LEU A 130 -21.03 -3.25 4.50
N ASP A 131 -21.56 -2.82 3.37
CA ASP A 131 -22.97 -2.47 3.22
C ASP A 131 -23.68 -3.57 2.44
N VAL A 132 -24.92 -3.89 2.81
CA VAL A 132 -25.73 -4.90 2.12
C VAL A 132 -27.07 -4.34 1.68
N ARG A 133 -27.68 -5.01 0.71
CA ARG A 133 -28.99 -4.67 0.18
C ARG A 133 -29.85 -5.92 -0.01
N ALA A 134 -31.03 -5.92 0.59
CA ALA A 134 -31.98 -7.03 0.53
C ALA A 134 -32.80 -7.01 -0.77
N ASP A 135 -33.41 -8.16 -1.09
CA ASP A 135 -34.34 -8.26 -2.22
C ASP A 135 -35.55 -7.34 -2.05
N GLY A 136 -35.85 -6.57 -3.10
CA GLY A 136 -36.96 -5.62 -3.10
C GLY A 136 -36.74 -4.36 -2.27
N ASN A 137 -35.54 -4.15 -1.71
CA ASN A 137 -35.14 -2.89 -1.07
C ASN A 137 -33.96 -2.29 -1.82
N ASP A 138 -34.08 -1.05 -2.27
CA ASP A 138 -33.00 -0.35 -2.98
C ASP A 138 -32.03 0.40 -2.06
N THR A 139 -32.23 0.33 -0.73
CA THR A 139 -31.41 1.03 0.25
C THR A 139 -30.26 0.16 0.76
N TRP A 140 -29.04 0.69 0.69
CA TRP A 140 -27.86 0.10 1.32
C TRP A 140 -27.92 0.26 2.84
N THR A 141 -27.59 -0.80 3.57
CA THR A 141 -27.51 -0.80 5.03
C THR A 141 -26.16 -1.33 5.45
N ARG A 142 -25.42 -0.57 6.25
CA ARG A 142 -24.17 -1.03 6.84
C ARG A 142 -24.42 -2.14 7.83
N VAL A 143 -23.66 -3.23 7.70
CA VAL A 143 -23.77 -4.37 8.60
C VAL A 143 -22.45 -4.71 9.28
N ASP A 144 -21.31 -4.37 8.66
CA ASP A 144 -20.02 -4.54 9.30
C ASP A 144 -19.02 -3.46 8.88
N ALA A 145 -17.99 -3.26 9.69
CA ALA A 145 -16.83 -2.45 9.35
C ALA A 145 -15.64 -2.91 10.19
N GLY A 146 -14.51 -3.12 9.53
CA GLY A 146 -13.37 -3.73 10.18
C GLY A 146 -12.04 -3.29 9.61
N SER A 147 -11.02 -4.05 9.96
CA SER A 147 -9.68 -3.90 9.44
C SER A 147 -9.09 -5.30 9.32
N GLY A 148 -8.38 -5.56 8.23
CA GLY A 148 -7.80 -6.86 7.93
C GLY A 148 -6.44 -6.71 7.26
N LYS A 149 -5.83 -7.83 6.89
CA LYS A 149 -4.69 -7.86 5.97
C LYS A 149 -5.06 -8.74 4.80
N LEU A 150 -4.60 -8.40 3.60
CA LEU A 150 -4.86 -9.21 2.41
C LEU A 150 -4.38 -10.66 2.64
N GLY A 151 -5.30 -11.61 2.54
CA GLY A 151 -5.04 -13.04 2.75
C GLY A 151 -5.10 -13.53 4.21
N ASP A 152 -5.50 -12.70 5.18
CA ASP A 152 -5.76 -13.16 6.56
C ASP A 152 -7.08 -13.94 6.65
N LEU A 153 -8.04 -13.69 5.75
CA LEU A 153 -9.37 -14.31 5.76
C LEU A 153 -9.49 -15.50 4.80
N ASP A 154 -8.46 -15.79 4.01
CA ASP A 154 -8.43 -16.96 3.13
C ASP A 154 -8.06 -18.22 3.94
N GLU A 155 -9.07 -19.01 4.29
CA GLU A 155 -8.90 -20.30 4.98
C GLU A 155 -8.46 -21.44 4.03
N ARG A 156 -8.25 -21.16 2.73
CA ARG A 156 -7.83 -22.18 1.76
C ARG A 156 -6.33 -22.45 1.91
N ASP A 157 -5.97 -23.69 2.25
CA ASP A 157 -4.59 -24.20 2.38
C ASP A 157 -3.79 -24.24 1.04
N GLU A 158 -4.30 -23.63 -0.03
CA GLU A 158 -3.67 -23.62 -1.34
C GLU A 158 -2.97 -22.28 -1.61
N PRO A 159 -1.68 -22.28 -1.99
CA PRO A 159 -1.01 -21.06 -2.39
C PRO A 159 -1.68 -20.51 -3.66
N ARG A 160 -2.40 -19.39 -3.53
CA ARG A 160 -2.89 -18.62 -4.67
C ARG A 160 -1.84 -17.61 -5.12
N ASP A 161 -1.54 -17.63 -6.42
CA ASP A 161 -0.62 -16.71 -7.08
C ASP A 161 -1.12 -15.24 -7.04
N TYR A 162 -2.40 -15.01 -6.72
CA TYR A 162 -3.02 -13.69 -6.56
C TYR A 162 -4.10 -13.73 -5.47
N VAL A 163 -4.14 -12.74 -4.58
CA VAL A 163 -5.32 -12.41 -3.76
C VAL A 163 -5.73 -11.02 -4.21
N ASP A 164 -6.83 -10.94 -4.96
CA ASP A 164 -7.43 -9.69 -5.40
C ASP A 164 -8.38 -9.16 -4.31
N HIS A 165 -8.67 -7.86 -4.31
CA HIS A 165 -9.71 -7.26 -3.46
C HIS A 165 -11.08 -7.90 -3.68
N GLU A 166 -11.33 -8.51 -4.85
CA GLU A 166 -12.52 -9.32 -5.13
C GLU A 166 -12.59 -10.57 -4.23
N ASP A 167 -11.51 -11.36 -4.18
CA ASP A 167 -11.41 -12.55 -3.30
C ASP A 167 -11.53 -12.15 -1.81
N GLU A 168 -10.91 -11.04 -1.41
CA GLU A 168 -10.98 -10.55 -0.03
C GLU A 168 -12.38 -10.02 0.31
N ALA A 169 -13.05 -9.34 -0.64
CA ALA A 169 -14.42 -8.89 -0.46
C ALA A 169 -15.38 -10.08 -0.31
N GLU A 170 -15.22 -11.13 -1.12
CA GLU A 170 -15.96 -12.37 -0.95
C GLU A 170 -15.73 -13.01 0.42
N ALA A 171 -14.49 -13.04 0.90
CA ALA A 171 -14.17 -13.58 2.22
C ALA A 171 -14.82 -12.76 3.34
N ILE A 172 -14.76 -11.43 3.28
CA ILE A 172 -15.46 -10.53 4.22
C ILE A 172 -16.96 -10.79 4.23
N VAL A 173 -17.57 -10.89 3.05
CA VAL A 173 -19.00 -11.16 2.89
C VAL A 173 -19.36 -12.53 3.45
N ARG A 174 -18.58 -13.57 3.12
CA ARG A 174 -18.78 -14.92 3.65
C ARG A 174 -18.72 -14.91 5.17
N HIS A 175 -17.64 -14.41 5.76
CA HIS A 175 -17.47 -14.40 7.22
C HIS A 175 -18.55 -13.60 7.95
N ALA A 176 -18.98 -12.46 7.38
CA ALA A 176 -19.99 -11.62 8.01
C ALA A 176 -21.41 -12.17 7.86
N LEU A 177 -21.71 -12.89 6.77
CA LEU A 177 -23.08 -13.25 6.37
C LEU A 177 -23.36 -14.76 6.29
N LEU A 178 -22.40 -15.65 6.57
CA LEU A 178 -22.53 -17.11 6.42
C LEU A 178 -23.80 -17.69 7.08
N ASP A 179 -24.17 -17.15 8.24
CA ASP A 179 -25.32 -17.59 9.04
C ASP A 179 -26.49 -16.59 9.03
N ASP A 180 -26.47 -15.59 8.13
CA ASP A 180 -27.47 -14.52 8.10
C ASP A 180 -28.68 -14.85 7.23
N GLU A 181 -29.79 -15.23 7.87
CA GLU A 181 -31.04 -15.63 7.20
C GLU A 181 -31.85 -14.45 6.61
N ARG A 182 -31.37 -13.21 6.67
CA ARG A 182 -32.14 -12.01 6.26
C ARG A 182 -32.32 -11.87 4.74
N GLY A 183 -31.70 -12.71 3.92
CA GLY A 183 -31.94 -12.78 2.48
C GLY A 183 -31.39 -11.57 1.71
N TYR A 184 -30.10 -11.30 1.88
CA TYR A 184 -29.41 -10.27 1.11
C TYR A 184 -29.11 -10.75 -0.31
N ARG A 185 -29.25 -9.86 -1.30
CA ARG A 185 -28.89 -10.16 -2.70
C ARG A 185 -27.49 -9.70 -3.06
N GLU A 186 -27.09 -8.55 -2.53
CA GLU A 186 -25.88 -7.86 -2.95
C GLU A 186 -25.20 -7.25 -1.73
N ALA A 187 -23.88 -7.40 -1.70
CA ALA A 187 -22.99 -6.78 -0.75
C ALA A 187 -22.06 -5.81 -1.48
N ARG A 188 -21.73 -4.71 -0.81
CA ARG A 188 -20.75 -3.73 -1.23
C ARG A 188 -19.68 -3.65 -0.17
N VAL A 189 -18.45 -3.99 -0.55
CA VAL A 189 -17.28 -3.87 0.30
C VAL A 189 -16.44 -2.71 -0.22
N VAL A 190 -16.28 -1.68 0.62
CA VAL A 190 -15.41 -0.54 0.30
C VAL A 190 -14.14 -0.67 1.12
N PHE A 191 -12.99 -0.66 0.44
CA PHE A 191 -11.68 -0.71 1.08
C PHE A 191 -11.09 0.69 1.21
N TYR A 192 -10.51 0.98 2.36
CA TYR A 192 -9.91 2.26 2.70
C TYR A 192 -8.46 2.11 3.10
N ARG A 193 -7.66 3.11 2.73
CA ARG A 193 -6.23 3.21 3.09
C ARG A 193 -6.04 3.58 4.56
N ASP A 194 -6.98 4.32 5.13
CA ASP A 194 -6.87 4.86 6.48
C ASP A 194 -8.03 4.44 7.40
N ALA A 195 -7.78 4.50 8.70
CA ALA A 195 -8.75 4.17 9.73
C ALA A 195 -9.92 5.18 9.81
N GLU A 196 -9.70 6.40 9.31
CA GLU A 196 -10.71 7.46 9.23
C GLU A 196 -11.71 7.22 8.09
N ARG A 197 -11.43 6.25 7.21
CA ARG A 197 -12.22 5.87 6.03
C ARG A 197 -12.42 7.04 5.07
N SER A 198 -11.39 7.86 4.91
CA SER A 198 -11.42 9.07 4.09
C SER A 198 -10.88 8.85 2.67
N ASN A 199 -9.98 7.87 2.50
CA ASN A 199 -9.35 7.53 1.23
C ASN A 199 -9.77 6.14 0.75
N VAL A 200 -10.71 6.09 -0.19
CA VAL A 200 -11.16 4.84 -0.84
C VAL A 200 -10.05 4.32 -1.75
N ILE A 201 -9.67 3.05 -1.55
CA ILE A 201 -8.77 2.31 -2.44
C ILE A 201 -9.59 1.75 -3.60
N THR A 202 -10.62 0.95 -3.28
CA THR A 202 -11.49 0.31 -4.25
C THR A 202 -12.84 -0.04 -3.62
N GLU A 203 -13.82 -0.31 -4.47
CA GLU A 203 -15.16 -0.76 -4.10
C GLU A 203 -15.47 -2.03 -4.89
N GLN A 204 -15.93 -3.08 -4.19
CA GLN A 204 -16.32 -4.35 -4.77
C GLN A 204 -17.80 -4.62 -4.52
N LEU A 205 -18.50 -5.02 -5.58
CA LEU A 205 -19.87 -5.52 -5.49
C LEU A 205 -19.83 -7.04 -5.56
N VAL A 206 -20.46 -7.69 -4.58
CA VAL A 206 -20.41 -9.13 -4.40
C VAL A 206 -21.84 -9.66 -4.36
N ASP A 207 -22.13 -10.70 -5.16
CA ASP A 207 -23.37 -11.46 -5.02
C ASP A 207 -23.30 -12.29 -3.73
N VAL A 208 -24.24 -12.03 -2.82
CA VAL A 208 -24.20 -12.67 -1.48
C VAL A 208 -24.43 -14.17 -1.58
N ALA A 209 -25.27 -14.62 -2.52
CA ALA A 209 -25.57 -16.03 -2.69
C ALA A 209 -24.36 -16.78 -3.26
N GLU A 210 -23.56 -16.14 -4.12
CA GLU A 210 -22.32 -16.72 -4.64
C GLU A 210 -21.23 -16.81 -3.55
N ALA A 211 -21.03 -15.74 -2.78
CA ALA A 211 -19.97 -15.70 -1.76
C ALA A 211 -20.21 -16.64 -0.56
N THR A 212 -21.48 -16.91 -0.23
CA THR A 212 -21.89 -17.74 0.91
C THR A 212 -22.24 -19.19 0.57
N ALA A 213 -22.19 -19.58 -0.71
CA ALA A 213 -22.40 -20.97 -1.17
C ALA A 213 -21.23 -21.90 -0.83
#